data_AF-A0AAE6RDW1-F1
#
_entry.id   AF-A0AAE6RDW1-F1
#
_cell.length_a   1.000
_cell.length_b   1.000
_cell.length_c   1.000
_cell.angle_alpha   90.00
_cell.angle_beta   90.00
_cell.angle_gamma   90.00
#
_symmetry.space_group_name_H-M   'P 1'
#
loop_
_entity.id
_entity.type
_entity.pdbx_description
1 polymer ?
#
loop_
_entity_poly.entity_id
_entity_poly.type
_entity_poly.pdbx_seq_one_letter_code
_entity_poly.pdbx_strand_id
1 'polypeptide(L)' 'MNIPIPPETPDPNIDDPSLPPPVPEEEPDELPIKPTVPPTVGDPPSQEPPVKA' A
#
# COMPACT_ATOMS: atom_id res chain seq x y z
N MET A 1 45.81 -21.63 -43.87
CA MET A 1 44.97 -20.42 -43.94
C MET A 1 44.09 -20.45 -42.69
N ASN A 2 44.32 -19.54 -41.75
CA ASN A 2 43.48 -19.45 -40.54
C ASN A 2 42.28 -18.59 -40.85
N ILE A 3 41.10 -19.21 -40.88
CA ILE A 3 39.83 -18.51 -41.03
C ILE A 3 39.50 -17.91 -39.65
N PRO A 4 39.27 -16.59 -39.53
CA PRO A 4 38.83 -16.02 -38.26
C PRO A 4 37.49 -16.64 -37.87
N ILE A 5 37.37 -17.02 -36.60
CA ILE A 5 36.12 -17.54 -36.05
C ILE A 5 35.16 -16.35 -35.91
N PRO A 6 33.89 -16.48 -36.34
CA PRO A 6 32.90 -15.45 -36.10
C PRO A 6 32.73 -15.22 -34.58
N PRO A 7 32.40 -13.98 -34.17
CA PRO A 7 32.08 -13.69 -32.78
C PRO A 7 30.88 -14.52 -32.34
N GLU A 8 30.91 -15.01 -31.10
CA GLU A 8 29.80 -15.73 -30.51
C GLU A 8 28.61 -14.78 -30.30
N THR A 9 27.41 -15.30 -30.57
CA THR A 9 26.16 -14.59 -30.26
C THR A 9 25.88 -14.71 -28.76
N PRO A 10 25.56 -13.63 -28.05
CA PRO A 10 25.22 -13.70 -26.63
C PRO A 10 24.07 -14.69 -26.39
N ASP A 11 24.25 -15.61 -25.44
CA ASP A 11 23.21 -16.56 -25.07
C ASP A 11 22.27 -15.90 -24.06
N PRO A 12 20.98 -15.72 -24.38
CA PRO A 12 20.02 -15.03 -23.51
C PRO A 12 19.78 -15.75 -22.18
N ASN A 13 20.19 -17.02 -22.05
CA ASN A 13 20.08 -17.78 -20.80
C ASN A 13 21.39 -17.83 -20.01
N ILE A 14 22.53 -17.44 -20.61
CA ILE A 14 23.87 -17.53 -19.98
C ILE A 14 24.47 -16.14 -19.75
N ASP A 15 24.38 -15.23 -20.73
CA ASP A 15 25.04 -13.92 -20.70
C ASP A 15 24.13 -12.81 -20.14
N ASP A 16 22.83 -12.86 -20.43
CA ASP A 16 21.84 -11.87 -19.96
C ASP A 16 20.55 -12.56 -19.50
N PRO A 17 20.59 -13.30 -18.37
CA PRO A 17 19.41 -13.99 -17.87
C PRO A 17 18.31 -13.00 -17.54
N SER A 18 17.09 -13.30 -17.98
CA SER A 18 15.93 -12.44 -17.70
C SER A 18 15.77 -12.24 -16.19
N LEU A 19 15.76 -10.99 -15.75
CA LEU A 19 15.43 -10.66 -14.37
C LEU A 19 14.03 -11.18 -14.03
N PRO A 20 13.80 -11.67 -12.80
CA PRO A 20 12.45 -11.98 -12.35
C PRO A 20 11.57 -10.73 -12.47
N PRO A 21 10.25 -10.89 -12.66
CA PRO A 21 9.33 -9.76 -12.72
C PRO A 21 9.46 -8.92 -11.43
N PRO A 22 9.23 -7.60 -11.51
CA PRO A 22 9.25 -6.75 -10.33
C PRO A 22 8.21 -7.24 -9.32
N VAL A 23 8.53 -7.08 -8.05
CA VAL A 23 7.59 -7.35 -6.96
C VAL A 23 6.41 -6.38 -7.10
N PRO A 24 5.15 -6.82 -6.91
CA PRO A 24 4.01 -5.92 -6.89
C PRO A 24 4.20 -4.77 -5.89
N GLU A 25 3.69 -3.60 -6.23
CA GLU A 25 3.70 -2.44 -5.34
C GLU A 25 2.88 -2.74 -4.08
N GLU A 26 3.46 -2.52 -2.90
CA GLU A 26 2.72 -2.61 -1.64
C GLU A 26 1.71 -1.46 -1.56
N GLU A 27 0.49 -1.78 -1.13
CA GLU A 27 -0.50 -0.74 -0.89
C GLU A 27 -0.01 0.19 0.23
N PRO A 28 -0.20 1.51 0.09
CA PRO A 28 0.20 2.45 1.12
C PRO A 28 -0.52 2.14 2.43
N ASP A 29 0.18 2.30 3.56
CA ASP A 29 -0.40 2.13 4.89
C ASP A 29 -1.69 2.96 5.04
N GLU A 30 -2.76 2.32 5.51
CA GLU A 30 -4.03 3.01 5.77
C GLU A 30 -3.82 4.13 6.80
N LEU A 31 -4.03 5.38 6.37
CA LEU A 31 -3.97 6.52 7.25
C LEU A 31 -5.07 6.42 8.33
N PRO A 32 -4.84 6.92 9.56
CA PRO A 32 -5.86 6.95 10.59
C PRO A 32 -7.07 7.77 10.11
N ILE A 33 -8.19 7.09 9.87
CA ILE A 33 -9.47 7.73 9.56
C ILE A 33 -9.94 8.53 10.77
N LYS A 34 -9.81 9.86 10.68
CA LYS A 34 -10.41 10.77 11.67
C LYS A 34 -11.94 10.71 11.55
N PRO A 35 -12.69 10.62 12.65
CA PRO A 35 -14.14 10.76 12.62
C PRO A 35 -14.53 12.07 11.93
N THR A 36 -15.36 11.98 10.90
CA THR A 36 -15.85 13.15 10.14
C THR A 36 -16.93 13.93 10.89
N VAL A 37 -17.53 13.31 11.90
CA VAL A 37 -18.57 13.88 12.75
C VAL A 37 -17.98 14.38 14.07
N PRO A 38 -18.30 15.62 14.49
CA PRO A 38 -17.94 16.09 15.81
C PRO A 38 -18.66 15.23 16.88
N PRO A 39 -18.05 15.05 18.07
CA PRO A 39 -18.72 14.36 19.16
C PRO A 39 -20.01 15.09 19.53
N THR A 40 -21.10 14.35 19.70
CA THR A 40 -22.36 14.91 20.19
C THR A 40 -22.18 15.29 21.65
N VAL A 41 -22.28 16.58 21.96
CA VAL A 41 -22.43 17.03 23.35
C VAL A 41 -23.90 16.84 23.72
N GLY A 42 -24.19 15.89 24.61
CA GLY A 42 -25.57 15.65 25.08
C GLY A 42 -26.11 16.83 25.87
N ASP A 43 -27.44 16.98 25.91
CA ASP A 43 -28.08 18.01 26.73
C ASP A 43 -27.71 17.85 28.21
N PRO A 44 -27.45 18.96 28.93
CA PRO A 44 -27.17 18.90 30.36
C PRO A 44 -28.38 18.31 31.11
N PRO A 45 -28.16 17.62 32.24
CA PRO A 45 -29.26 17.10 33.04
C PRO A 45 -30.18 18.24 33.50
N SER A 46 -31.48 17.99 33.48
CA SER A 46 -32.46 18.97 33.95
C SER A 46 -32.24 19.27 35.44
N GLN A 47 -32.24 20.55 35.83
CA GLN A 47 -32.10 20.96 37.23
C GLN A 47 -33.38 20.79 38.04
N GLU A 48 -34.51 20.61 37.37
CA GLU A 48 -35.78 20.41 38.06
C GLU A 48 -35.87 18.99 38.62
N PRO A 49 -36.16 18.84 39.92
CA PRO A 49 -36.39 17.53 40.51
C PRO A 49 -37.66 16.89 39.90
N PRO A 50 -37.70 15.55 39.79
CA PRO A 50 -38.90 14.87 39.30
C PRO A 50 -40.11 15.20 40.17
N VAL A 51 -41.21 15.63 39.55
CA VAL A 51 -42.47 15.80 40.26
C VAL A 51 -42.96 14.42 40.68
N LYS A 52 -43.04 14.16 41.99
CA LYS A 52 -43.64 12.92 42.50
C LYS A 52 -45.14 12.93 42.18
N ALA A 53 -45.60 11.88 41.52
CA ALA A 53 -47.02 11.57 41.32
C ALA A 53 -47.67 11.06 42.62
#